data_AF-A0A2C6ACE3-F1
#
_entry.id   AF-A0A2C6ACE3-F1
#
_cell.length_a   1.000
_cell.length_b   1.000
_cell.length_c   1.000
_cell.angle_alpha   90.00
_cell.angle_beta   90.00
_cell.angle_gamma   90.00
#
_symmetry.space_group_name_H-M   'P 1'
#
loop_
_entity.id
_entity.type
_entity.pdbx_description
1 polymer ?
#
loop_
_entity_poly.entity_id
_entity_poly.type
_entity_poly.pdbx_seq_one_letter_code
_entity_poly.pdbx_strand_id
1 'polypeptide(L)'
;MGFRITSWNVNGIRNPFGYQPWREKRTFQAMFDILEADIVVMQETKIQRKDLQDDMVLVPGWDVYFSLPRHKKGYSGVAIYTRNATCAPIRAEEGVTGILCPPRSSTKFRDLPSDQQIGGYPRPGQLSGNVEELELDSEGRCVILEFPAFVLLGVYSPANRNEARDDFRLGFLEALDFLVREMTVAKSLSYGTYVDASILIEKG
;
A
#
# COMPACT_ATOMS: atom_id res chain seq x y z
N MET A 1 -11.02 9.75 22.26
CA MET A 1 -10.73 10.25 20.89
C MET A 1 -10.95 9.08 19.94
N GLY A 2 -11.56 9.30 18.77
CA GLY A 2 -11.85 8.22 17.82
C GLY A 2 -10.61 7.75 17.06
N PHE A 3 -10.63 6.51 16.57
CA PHE A 3 -9.58 5.95 15.71
C PHE A 3 -9.48 6.75 14.40
N ARG A 4 -8.28 7.17 13.99
CA ARG A 4 -8.08 8.04 12.82
C ARG A 4 -7.12 7.43 11.79
N ILE A 5 -7.65 7.23 10.58
CA ILE A 5 -6.86 6.89 9.39
C ILE A 5 -6.71 8.14 8.53
N THR A 6 -5.49 8.47 8.13
CA THR A 6 -5.18 9.54 7.17
C THR A 6 -4.63 8.93 5.90
N SER A 7 -5.18 9.30 4.75
CA SER A 7 -4.64 8.93 3.43
C SER A 7 -4.20 10.19 2.70
N TRP A 8 -2.98 10.20 2.18
CA TRP A 8 -2.38 11.38 1.58
C TRP A 8 -1.40 11.04 0.45
N ASN A 9 -1.73 11.47 -0.77
CA ASN A 9 -0.71 11.58 -1.82
C ASN A 9 0.23 12.75 -1.48
N VAL A 10 1.46 12.41 -1.08
CA VAL A 10 2.49 13.36 -0.62
C VAL A 10 3.35 13.91 -1.76
N ASN A 11 3.23 13.36 -2.98
CA ASN A 11 4.03 13.75 -4.16
C ASN A 11 5.56 13.70 -3.91
N GLY A 12 6.00 12.87 -2.96
CA GLY A 12 7.36 12.76 -2.45
C GLY A 12 7.36 12.78 -0.92
N ILE A 13 7.86 11.72 -0.29
CA ILE A 13 7.70 11.48 1.16
C ILE A 13 8.28 12.58 2.06
N ARG A 14 9.24 13.37 1.54
CA ARG A 14 9.83 14.52 2.27
C ARG A 14 9.27 15.88 1.86
N ASN A 15 8.46 15.96 0.80
CA ASN A 15 7.88 17.23 0.33
C ASN A 15 7.08 17.95 1.43
N PRO A 16 6.27 17.27 2.26
CA PRO A 16 5.57 17.92 3.37
C PRO A 16 6.46 18.81 4.25
N PHE A 17 7.71 18.42 4.47
CA PHE A 17 8.66 19.16 5.31
C PHE A 17 9.15 20.48 4.70
N GLY A 18 8.74 20.83 3.48
CA GLY A 18 8.95 22.14 2.87
C GLY A 18 7.86 23.17 3.20
N TYR A 19 6.72 22.72 3.72
CA TYR A 19 5.51 23.54 3.93
C TYR A 19 5.15 23.62 5.42
N GLN A 20 4.42 24.68 5.80
CA GLN A 20 3.84 24.73 7.15
C GLN A 20 2.73 23.68 7.29
N PRO A 21 2.51 23.12 8.50
CA PRO A 21 3.26 23.36 9.73
C PRO A 21 4.56 22.54 9.86
N TRP A 22 4.79 21.57 8.97
CA TRP A 22 5.87 20.58 9.13
C TRP A 22 7.28 21.09 8.81
N ARG A 23 7.41 22.30 8.25
CA ARG A 23 8.69 22.97 8.06
C ARG A 23 9.34 23.35 9.40
N GLU A 24 8.55 23.58 10.45
CA GLU A 24 9.06 23.95 11.78
C GLU A 24 9.77 22.77 12.47
N LYS A 25 9.21 21.57 12.35
CA LYS A 25 9.81 20.34 12.88
C LYS A 25 9.73 19.23 11.84
N ARG A 26 10.83 19.06 11.09
CA ARG A 26 10.94 18.21 9.90
C ARG A 26 11.15 16.72 10.25
N THR A 27 10.23 16.18 11.05
CA THR A 27 10.26 14.77 11.50
C THR A 27 8.90 14.12 11.27
N PHE A 28 8.88 12.84 10.89
CA PHE A 28 7.64 12.08 10.73
C PHE A 28 6.81 12.02 12.02
N GLN A 29 7.47 11.88 13.18
CA GLN A 29 6.79 11.93 14.48
C GLN A 29 5.95 13.19 14.64
N ALA A 30 6.56 14.37 14.48
CA ALA A 30 5.84 15.64 14.57
C ALA A 30 4.72 15.76 13.53
N MET A 31 4.93 15.18 12.33
CA MET A 31 3.88 15.13 11.31
C MET A 31 2.68 14.32 11.78
N PHE A 32 2.91 13.12 12.31
CA PHE A 32 1.85 12.22 12.75
C PHE A 32 1.13 12.73 14.01
N ASP A 33 1.86 13.40 14.91
CA ASP A 33 1.29 14.06 16.08
C ASP A 33 0.32 15.18 15.66
N ILE A 34 0.70 16.02 14.69
CA ILE A 34 -0.16 17.09 14.16
C ILE A 34 -1.38 16.54 13.43
N LEU A 35 -1.23 15.45 12.67
CA LEU A 35 -2.36 14.78 12.01
C LEU A 35 -3.30 14.09 13.02
N GLU A 36 -2.83 13.86 14.25
CA GLU A 36 -3.46 13.05 15.30
C GLU A 36 -3.93 11.69 14.77
N ALA A 37 -3.10 11.06 13.94
CA ALA A 37 -3.44 9.81 13.27
C ALA A 37 -3.05 8.57 14.09
N ASP A 38 -3.73 7.47 13.83
CA ASP A 38 -3.34 6.10 14.22
C ASP A 38 -2.75 5.33 13.03
N ILE A 39 -3.26 5.59 11.83
CA ILE A 39 -2.71 5.06 10.58
C ILE A 39 -2.51 6.21 9.58
N VAL A 40 -1.35 6.25 8.93
CA VAL A 40 -1.05 7.20 7.85
C VAL A 40 -0.64 6.44 6.59
N VAL A 41 -1.49 6.50 5.57
CA VAL A 41 -1.23 5.97 4.23
C VAL A 41 -0.68 7.09 3.36
N MET A 42 0.57 6.96 2.92
CA MET A 42 1.24 7.90 2.03
C MET A 42 1.37 7.30 0.63
N GLN A 43 0.79 7.96 -0.37
CA GLN A 43 0.98 7.60 -1.78
C GLN A 43 1.97 8.53 -2.47
N GLU A 44 2.54 8.05 -3.58
CA GLU A 44 3.54 8.78 -4.36
C GLU A 44 4.76 9.17 -3.52
N THR A 45 5.28 8.23 -2.73
CA THR A 45 6.43 8.47 -1.84
C THR A 45 7.71 8.83 -2.61
N LYS A 46 7.81 8.45 -3.89
CA LYS A 46 8.93 8.73 -4.81
C LYS A 46 10.30 8.34 -4.25
N ILE A 47 10.35 7.28 -3.46
CA ILE A 47 11.58 6.80 -2.82
C ILE A 47 11.96 5.40 -3.31
N GLN A 48 13.26 5.11 -3.33
CA GLN A 48 13.78 3.78 -3.60
C GLN A 48 14.36 3.16 -2.33
N ARG A 49 14.46 1.83 -2.28
CA ARG A 49 14.96 1.09 -1.11
C ARG A 49 16.32 1.59 -0.62
N LYS A 50 17.22 1.95 -1.54
CA LYS A 50 18.57 2.47 -1.23
C LYS A 50 18.58 3.89 -0.63
N ASP A 51 17.50 4.64 -0.82
CA ASP A 51 17.39 6.04 -0.39
C ASP A 51 16.61 6.16 0.94
N LEU A 52 16.10 5.04 1.47
CA LEU A 52 15.49 4.97 2.80
C LEU A 52 16.52 5.34 3.86
N GLN A 53 16.07 6.14 4.83
CA GLN A 53 16.88 6.63 5.95
C GLN A 53 16.23 6.23 7.26
N ASP A 54 17.03 6.16 8.33
CA ASP A 54 16.58 5.71 9.65
C ASP A 54 15.37 6.50 10.17
N ASP A 55 15.32 7.81 9.92
CA ASP A 55 14.20 8.67 10.36
C ASP A 55 12.87 8.35 9.69
N MET A 56 12.88 7.62 8.57
CA MET A 56 11.69 7.16 7.86
C MET A 56 11.23 5.78 8.31
N VAL A 57 12.15 4.93 8.78
CA VAL A 57 11.86 3.52 9.08
C VAL A 57 11.85 3.22 10.58
N LEU A 58 12.42 4.11 11.40
CA LEU A 58 12.48 4.02 12.86
C LEU A 58 11.78 5.21 13.51
N VAL A 59 10.49 5.37 13.24
CA VAL A 59 9.66 6.41 13.88
C VAL A 59 9.19 5.88 15.24
N PRO A 60 9.50 6.52 16.38
CA PRO A 60 9.18 5.99 17.71
C PRO A 60 7.69 5.70 17.91
N GLY A 61 7.33 4.45 18.24
CA GLY A 61 5.93 4.04 18.44
C GLY A 61 5.14 3.82 17.16
N TRP A 62 5.81 3.78 16.01
CA TRP A 62 5.20 3.55 14.70
C TRP A 62 5.95 2.44 13.96
N ASP A 63 5.19 1.54 13.36
CA ASP A 63 5.68 0.59 12.38
C ASP A 63 5.39 1.13 10.97
N VAL A 64 6.17 0.71 9.97
CA VAL A 64 5.99 1.15 8.58
C VAL A 64 6.12 0.01 7.59
N TYR A 65 5.26 0.04 6.59
CA TYR A 65 5.18 -0.94 5.51
C TYR A 65 5.25 -0.23 4.17
N PHE A 66 6.19 -0.64 3.31
CA PHE A 66 6.42 -0.01 2.02
C PHE A 66 6.11 -0.95 0.87
N SER A 67 5.55 -0.39 -0.20
CA SER A 67 5.65 -0.94 -1.54
C SER A 67 6.41 0.06 -2.41
N LEU A 68 7.56 -0.35 -2.92
CA LEU A 68 8.50 0.54 -3.62
C LEU A 68 8.63 0.15 -5.10
N PRO A 69 8.78 1.13 -6.02
CA PRO A 69 9.05 0.83 -7.42
C PRO A 69 10.36 0.05 -7.58
N ARG A 70 10.34 -1.02 -8.38
CA ARG A 70 11.54 -1.85 -8.62
C ARG A 70 12.48 -1.23 -9.65
N HIS A 71 11.95 -0.54 -10.65
CA HIS A 71 12.74 -0.10 -11.82
C HIS A 71 12.84 1.42 -12.00
N LYS A 72 11.79 2.18 -11.68
CA LYS A 72 11.73 3.64 -11.95
C LYS A 72 12.13 4.44 -10.71
N LYS A 73 13.17 5.28 -10.82
CA LYS A 73 13.59 6.19 -9.75
C LYS A 73 12.61 7.36 -9.60
N GLY A 74 12.33 7.75 -8.35
CA GLY A 74 11.47 8.91 -8.07
C GLY A 74 10.01 8.72 -8.51
N TYR A 75 9.54 7.48 -8.61
CA TYR A 75 8.26 7.12 -9.22
C TYR A 75 7.35 6.42 -8.20
N SER A 76 6.05 6.73 -8.20
CA SER A 76 5.06 5.96 -7.43
C SER A 76 5.48 5.76 -5.95
N GLY A 77 5.20 4.58 -5.40
CA GLY A 77 5.55 4.16 -4.06
C GLY A 77 4.44 4.44 -3.06
N VAL A 78 4.14 3.46 -2.21
CA VAL A 78 3.18 3.58 -1.11
C VAL A 78 3.87 3.23 0.19
N ALA A 79 3.56 3.97 1.26
CA ALA A 79 3.95 3.65 2.62
C ALA A 79 2.73 3.69 3.53
N ILE A 80 2.60 2.74 4.45
CA ILE A 80 1.60 2.78 5.51
C ILE A 80 2.35 2.79 6.84
N TYR A 81 2.13 3.84 7.62
CA TYR A 81 2.59 3.94 8.99
C TYR A 81 1.45 3.56 9.93
N THR A 82 1.72 2.74 10.94
CA THR A 82 0.74 2.34 11.95
C THR A 82 1.27 2.56 13.36
N ARG A 83 0.47 3.17 14.23
CA ARG A 83 0.80 3.34 15.64
C ARG A 83 0.80 1.97 16.33
N ASN A 84 1.98 1.49 16.70
CA ASN A 84 2.17 0.10 17.11
C ASN A 84 1.41 -0.27 18.41
N ALA A 85 1.18 0.70 19.29
CA ALA A 85 0.46 0.51 20.54
C ALA A 85 -1.07 0.37 20.36
N THR A 86 -1.64 0.83 19.24
CA THR A 86 -3.10 0.87 19.03
C THR A 86 -3.55 0.02 17.86
N CYS A 87 -2.77 -0.06 16.79
CA CYS A 87 -3.12 -0.79 15.57
C CYS A 87 -1.89 -1.47 14.97
N ALA A 88 -1.57 -2.65 15.48
CA ALA A 88 -0.57 -3.52 14.87
C ALA A 88 -1.24 -4.49 13.88
N PRO A 89 -0.83 -4.53 12.61
CA PRO A 89 -1.34 -5.51 11.66
C PRO A 89 -0.80 -6.92 12.00
N ILE A 90 -1.60 -7.94 11.72
CA ILE A 90 -1.24 -9.35 11.83
C ILE A 90 -0.41 -9.80 10.62
N ARG A 91 -0.73 -9.27 9.43
CA ARG A 91 -0.01 -9.57 8.18
C ARG A 91 0.17 -8.30 7.34
N ALA A 92 1.23 -8.30 6.54
CA ALA A 92 1.54 -7.23 5.61
C ALA A 92 2.07 -7.81 4.29
N GLU A 93 1.50 -7.39 3.17
CA GLU A 93 1.85 -7.87 1.84
C GLU A 93 1.93 -6.72 0.83
N GLU A 94 2.60 -6.97 -0.31
CA GLU A 94 2.79 -6.00 -1.38
C GLU A 94 2.12 -6.48 -2.68
N GLY A 95 1.56 -5.54 -3.45
CA GLY A 95 0.96 -5.82 -4.75
C GLY A 95 -0.53 -6.14 -4.69
N VAL A 96 -1.15 -6.26 -5.86
CA VAL A 96 -2.57 -6.61 -6.03
C VAL A 96 -2.76 -8.03 -6.58
N THR A 97 -1.70 -8.63 -7.13
CA THR A 97 -1.79 -9.97 -7.72
C THR A 97 -1.25 -11.06 -6.80
N GLY A 98 -0.49 -10.72 -5.75
CA GLY A 98 0.18 -11.70 -4.88
C GLY A 98 1.32 -12.46 -5.57
N ILE A 99 1.83 -11.96 -6.72
CA ILE A 99 2.98 -12.53 -7.45
C ILE A 99 4.31 -12.26 -6.74
N LEU A 100 4.36 -11.22 -5.90
CA LEU A 100 5.56 -10.85 -5.17
C LEU A 100 5.84 -11.85 -4.05
N CYS A 101 7.10 -11.91 -3.61
CA CYS A 101 7.52 -12.80 -2.54
C CYS A 101 7.80 -12.00 -1.26
N PRO A 102 7.50 -12.57 -0.07
CA PRO A 102 7.95 -12.02 1.20
C PRO A 102 9.47 -11.83 1.24
N PRO A 103 10.00 -10.94 2.10
CA PRO A 103 11.43 -10.83 2.33
C PRO A 103 12.04 -12.19 2.67
N ARG A 104 13.14 -12.54 1.98
CA ARG A 104 13.89 -13.80 2.17
C ARG A 104 13.12 -15.08 1.79
N SER A 105 12.03 -14.97 1.02
CA SER A 105 11.31 -16.11 0.44
C SER A 105 11.36 -16.06 -1.10
N SER A 106 11.36 -17.23 -1.74
CA SER A 106 11.11 -17.38 -3.18
C SER A 106 9.66 -17.77 -3.49
N THR A 107 8.87 -18.12 -2.47
CA THR A 107 7.45 -18.45 -2.62
C THR A 107 6.64 -17.16 -2.69
N LYS A 108 5.78 -17.07 -3.70
CA LYS A 108 4.90 -15.92 -3.93
C LYS A 108 3.82 -15.85 -2.86
N PHE A 109 3.35 -14.66 -2.53
CA PHE A 109 2.27 -14.46 -1.54
C PHE A 109 1.06 -15.36 -1.82
N ARG A 110 0.58 -15.41 -3.07
CA ARG A 110 -0.58 -16.24 -3.45
C ARG A 110 -0.38 -17.75 -3.33
N ASP A 111 0.87 -18.19 -3.24
CA ASP A 111 1.27 -19.60 -3.16
C ASP A 111 1.65 -20.03 -1.73
N LEU A 112 1.63 -19.10 -0.76
CA LEU A 112 1.81 -19.44 0.65
C LEU A 112 0.61 -20.25 1.18
N PRO A 113 0.80 -21.05 2.25
CA PRO A 113 -0.30 -21.63 2.99
C PRO A 113 -1.37 -20.59 3.37
N SER A 114 -2.64 -20.97 3.41
CA SER A 114 -3.76 -20.03 3.63
C SER A 114 -3.70 -19.32 5.00
N ASP A 115 -3.04 -19.90 5.99
CA ASP A 115 -2.76 -19.32 7.31
C ASP A 115 -1.53 -18.38 7.30
N GLN A 116 -0.81 -18.29 6.19
CA GLN A 116 0.40 -17.47 6.03
C GLN A 116 0.26 -16.38 4.97
N GLN A 117 -0.93 -16.22 4.37
CA GLN A 117 -1.24 -15.13 3.45
C GLN A 117 -2.52 -14.39 3.83
N ILE A 118 -2.65 -13.14 3.38
CA ILE A 118 -3.88 -12.35 3.46
C ILE A 118 -4.95 -12.97 2.53
N GLY A 119 -4.54 -13.35 1.32
CA GLY A 119 -5.35 -14.05 0.33
C GLY A 119 -6.23 -13.14 -0.54
N GLY A 120 -7.08 -13.76 -1.38
CA GLY A 120 -7.96 -13.05 -2.31
C GLY A 120 -7.33 -12.71 -3.66
N TYR A 121 -6.16 -13.27 -3.98
CA TYR A 121 -5.42 -12.96 -5.21
C TYR A 121 -5.99 -13.68 -6.45
N PRO A 122 -5.90 -13.04 -7.64
CA PRO A 122 -6.19 -13.72 -8.89
C PRO A 122 -5.24 -14.90 -9.14
N ARG A 123 -5.80 -15.99 -9.65
CA ARG A 123 -5.04 -17.14 -10.16
C ARG A 123 -4.62 -16.88 -11.63
N PRO A 124 -3.55 -17.53 -12.10
CA PRO A 124 -3.11 -17.41 -13.49
C PRO A 124 -4.27 -17.63 -14.47
N GLY A 125 -4.48 -16.67 -15.38
CA GLY A 125 -5.54 -16.70 -16.39
C GLY A 125 -6.90 -16.12 -15.96
N GLN A 126 -7.05 -15.62 -14.73
CA GLN A 126 -8.29 -14.94 -14.30
C GLN A 126 -8.35 -13.45 -14.67
N LEU A 127 -7.20 -12.82 -14.90
CA LEU A 127 -7.13 -11.44 -15.41
C LEU A 127 -7.22 -11.46 -16.93
N SER A 128 -8.00 -10.55 -17.50
CA SER A 128 -8.18 -10.43 -18.95
C SER A 128 -7.13 -9.56 -19.63
N GLY A 129 -6.39 -8.75 -18.85
CA GLY A 129 -5.35 -7.86 -19.36
C GLY A 129 -4.12 -8.57 -19.98
N ASN A 130 -3.48 -7.89 -20.93
CA ASN A 130 -2.26 -8.38 -21.62
C ASN A 130 -0.96 -8.08 -20.87
N VAL A 131 -1.04 -7.47 -19.68
CA VAL A 131 0.12 -7.04 -18.90
C VAL A 131 0.50 -8.13 -17.91
N GLU A 132 1.79 -8.45 -17.84
CA GLU A 132 2.27 -9.46 -16.90
C GLU A 132 1.99 -9.04 -15.45
N GLU A 133 1.54 -9.97 -14.62
CA GLU A 133 1.22 -9.71 -13.20
C GLU A 133 2.41 -9.14 -12.43
N LEU A 134 3.63 -9.60 -12.76
CA LEU A 134 4.86 -9.06 -12.18
C LEU A 134 5.06 -7.59 -12.55
N GLU A 135 4.72 -7.19 -13.77
CA GLU A 135 4.81 -5.79 -14.20
C GLU A 135 3.82 -4.92 -13.41
N LEU A 136 2.57 -5.38 -13.24
CA LEU A 136 1.55 -4.70 -12.44
C LEU A 136 2.02 -4.40 -11.01
N ASP A 137 2.64 -5.39 -10.36
CA ASP A 137 3.09 -5.29 -8.96
C ASP A 137 4.49 -4.65 -8.79
N SER A 138 5.26 -4.46 -9.88
CA SER A 138 6.62 -3.91 -9.82
C SER A 138 6.70 -2.39 -9.67
N GLU A 139 5.57 -1.67 -9.79
CA GLU A 139 5.53 -0.21 -9.69
C GLU A 139 5.29 0.33 -8.27
N GLY A 140 5.23 -0.53 -7.25
CA GLY A 140 5.14 -0.08 -5.85
C GLY A 140 3.81 0.61 -5.52
N ARG A 141 2.69 0.05 -6.01
CA ARG A 141 1.38 0.73 -6.03
C ARG A 141 0.41 0.27 -4.96
N CYS A 142 0.71 -0.81 -4.24
CA CYS A 142 -0.21 -1.40 -3.28
C CYS A 142 0.54 -1.99 -2.08
N VAL A 143 0.12 -1.61 -0.89
CA VAL A 143 0.43 -2.30 0.38
C VAL A 143 -0.89 -2.77 0.98
N ILE A 144 -0.93 -4.01 1.43
CA ILE A 144 -2.10 -4.60 2.08
C ILE A 144 -1.73 -4.96 3.51
N LEU A 145 -2.49 -4.45 4.47
CA LEU A 145 -2.34 -4.78 5.90
C LEU A 145 -3.61 -5.45 6.41
N GLU A 146 -3.45 -6.61 7.02
CA GLU A 146 -4.54 -7.32 7.71
C GLU A 146 -4.48 -7.03 9.21
N PHE A 147 -5.54 -6.45 9.75
CA PHE A 147 -5.76 -6.26 11.18
C PHE A 147 -6.78 -7.28 11.71
N PRO A 148 -6.88 -7.48 13.03
CA PRO A 148 -7.91 -8.36 13.59
C PRO A 148 -9.35 -7.98 13.17
N ALA A 149 -9.62 -6.70 12.92
CA ALA A 149 -10.97 -6.19 12.66
C ALA A 149 -11.23 -5.80 11.20
N PHE A 150 -10.20 -5.45 10.42
CA PHE A 150 -10.34 -4.97 9.04
C PHE A 150 -9.10 -5.28 8.20
N VAL A 151 -9.24 -5.23 6.88
CA VAL A 151 -8.10 -5.20 5.95
C VAL A 151 -8.00 -3.81 5.36
N LEU A 152 -6.80 -3.24 5.38
CA LEU A 152 -6.51 -1.92 4.81
C LEU A 152 -5.66 -2.06 3.56
N LEU A 153 -6.13 -1.45 2.47
CA LEU A 153 -5.36 -1.34 1.23
C LEU A 153 -4.89 0.10 1.06
N GLY A 154 -3.57 0.30 1.08
CA GLY A 154 -2.93 1.54 0.66
C GLY A 154 -2.64 1.47 -0.82
N VAL A 155 -3.38 2.21 -1.65
CA VAL A 155 -3.31 2.08 -3.12
C VAL A 155 -2.99 3.41 -3.79
N TYR A 156 -2.03 3.38 -4.72
CA TYR A 156 -1.77 4.47 -5.67
C TYR A 156 -2.09 4.02 -7.09
N SER A 157 -3.30 4.34 -7.54
CA SER A 157 -3.81 3.91 -8.84
C SER A 157 -3.04 4.55 -10.01
N PRO A 158 -2.76 3.82 -11.11
CA PRO A 158 -2.10 4.39 -12.29
C PRO A 158 -2.95 5.51 -12.90
N ALA A 159 -2.36 6.69 -13.11
CA ALA A 159 -3.05 7.81 -13.74
C ALA A 159 -3.33 7.57 -15.24
N ASN A 160 -4.43 8.13 -15.74
CA ASN A 160 -4.74 8.13 -17.17
C ASN A 160 -4.06 9.35 -17.81
N ARG A 161 -2.85 9.18 -18.32
CA ARG A 161 -2.07 10.28 -18.92
C ARG A 161 -1.69 10.04 -20.39
N ASN A 162 -1.71 8.79 -20.86
CA ASN A 162 -1.32 8.40 -22.21
C ASN A 162 -1.89 7.00 -22.52
N GLU A 163 -2.44 6.83 -23.71
CA GLU A 163 -2.97 5.57 -24.25
C GLU A 163 -1.99 4.40 -24.13
N ALA A 164 -0.68 4.66 -24.22
CA ALA A 164 0.36 3.64 -24.06
C ALA A 164 0.39 2.97 -22.65
N ARG A 165 -0.39 3.49 -21.70
CA ARG A 165 -0.51 2.97 -20.33
C ARG A 165 -1.91 2.47 -20.00
N ASP A 166 -2.82 2.46 -20.96
CA ASP A 166 -4.21 2.05 -20.74
C ASP A 166 -4.31 0.58 -20.36
N ASP A 167 -3.61 -0.31 -21.07
CA ASP A 167 -3.58 -1.75 -20.75
C ASP A 167 -3.04 -2.00 -19.33
N PHE A 168 -1.99 -1.27 -18.94
CA PHE A 168 -1.44 -1.35 -17.57
C PHE A 168 -2.45 -0.85 -16.53
N ARG A 169 -3.10 0.28 -16.80
CA ARG A 169 -4.09 0.87 -15.88
C ARG A 169 -5.30 -0.04 -15.73
N LEU A 170 -5.86 -0.52 -16.84
CA LEU A 170 -7.00 -1.42 -16.86
C LEU A 170 -6.67 -2.75 -16.17
N GLY A 171 -5.52 -3.36 -16.48
CA GLY A 171 -5.07 -4.57 -15.82
C GLY A 171 -4.86 -4.39 -14.31
N PHE A 172 -4.30 -3.26 -13.87
CA PHE A 172 -4.16 -2.95 -12.45
C PHE A 172 -5.53 -2.78 -11.76
N LEU A 173 -6.47 -2.07 -12.39
CA LEU A 173 -7.82 -1.85 -11.86
C LEU A 173 -8.62 -3.16 -11.79
N GLU A 174 -8.49 -4.02 -12.80
CA GLU A 174 -9.11 -5.36 -12.82
C GLU A 174 -8.56 -6.23 -11.69
N ALA A 175 -7.23 -6.28 -11.52
CA ALA A 175 -6.61 -7.04 -10.43
C ALA A 175 -7.01 -6.51 -9.05
N LEU A 176 -7.12 -5.18 -8.89
CA LEU A 176 -7.58 -4.56 -7.65
C LEU A 176 -9.06 -4.86 -7.36
N ASP A 177 -9.95 -4.76 -8.36
CA ASP A 177 -11.38 -5.10 -8.21
C ASP A 177 -11.55 -6.58 -7.82
N PHE A 178 -10.83 -7.48 -8.49
CA PHE A 178 -10.83 -8.90 -8.15
C PHE A 178 -10.42 -9.10 -6.68
N LEU A 179 -9.29 -8.52 -6.29
CA LEU A 179 -8.75 -8.63 -4.94
C LEU A 179 -9.74 -8.12 -3.88
N VAL A 180 -10.33 -6.93 -4.09
CA VAL A 180 -11.30 -6.35 -3.15
C VAL A 180 -12.56 -7.22 -3.03
N ARG A 181 -13.08 -7.74 -4.15
CA ARG A 181 -14.26 -8.61 -4.15
C ARG A 181 -14.01 -9.91 -3.40
N GLU A 182 -12.93 -10.61 -3.71
CA GLU A 182 -12.60 -11.88 -3.07
C GLU A 182 -12.34 -11.70 -1.56
N MET A 183 -11.62 -10.64 -1.16
CA MET A 183 -11.42 -10.37 0.26
C MET A 183 -12.72 -10.00 0.98
N THR A 184 -13.60 -9.24 0.34
CA THR A 184 -14.91 -8.91 0.92
C THR A 184 -15.73 -10.17 1.17
N VAL A 185 -15.78 -11.09 0.20
CA VAL A 185 -16.47 -12.38 0.36
C VAL A 185 -15.82 -13.23 1.45
N ALA A 186 -14.51 -13.44 1.38
CA ALA A 186 -13.80 -14.33 2.30
C ALA A 186 -13.79 -13.83 3.76
N LYS A 187 -13.60 -12.52 3.97
CA LYS A 187 -13.42 -11.94 5.32
C LYS A 187 -14.74 -11.55 5.98
N SER A 188 -15.78 -11.19 5.21
CA SER A 188 -17.13 -10.98 5.76
C SER A 188 -17.71 -12.27 6.36
N LEU A 189 -17.49 -13.41 5.70
CA LEU A 189 -17.94 -14.73 6.16
C LEU A 189 -17.18 -15.24 7.39
N SER A 190 -15.93 -14.81 7.58
CA SER A 190 -15.06 -15.36 8.62
C SER A 190 -15.12 -14.59 9.95
N TYR A 191 -15.30 -13.26 9.92
CA TYR A 191 -15.06 -12.42 11.11
C TYR A 191 -15.92 -11.15 11.22
N GLY A 192 -16.87 -10.89 10.31
CA GLY A 192 -17.55 -9.58 10.25
C GLY A 192 -16.61 -8.42 9.91
N THR A 193 -15.51 -8.73 9.23
CA THR A 193 -14.41 -7.82 8.89
C THR A 193 -14.79 -6.90 7.73
N TYR A 194 -14.52 -5.61 7.89
CA TYR A 194 -14.67 -4.60 6.82
C TYR A 194 -13.38 -4.48 6.01
N VAL A 195 -13.50 -4.24 4.70
CA VAL A 195 -12.36 -3.91 3.83
C VAL A 195 -12.42 -2.40 3.56
N ASP A 196 -11.39 -1.66 3.98
CA ASP A 196 -11.25 -0.24 3.67
C ASP A 196 -10.13 -0.06 2.63
N ALA A 197 -10.50 0.47 1.47
CA ALA A 197 -9.58 0.72 0.37
C ALA A 197 -9.35 2.23 0.24
N SER A 198 -8.18 2.68 0.68
CA SER A 198 -7.76 4.06 0.49
C SER A 198 -7.20 4.25 -0.92
N ILE A 199 -8.12 4.49 -1.87
CA ILE A 199 -7.78 4.67 -3.29
C ILE A 199 -7.80 6.16 -3.63
N LEU A 200 -6.63 6.71 -3.99
CA LEU A 200 -6.56 8.00 -4.67
C LEU A 200 -6.39 7.77 -6.17
N ILE A 201 -7.40 8.18 -6.94
CA ILE A 201 -7.33 8.30 -8.40
C ILE A 201 -6.95 9.74 -8.71
N GLU A 202 -5.77 9.96 -9.30
CA GLU A 202 -5.38 11.28 -9.78
C GLU A 202 -6.38 11.72 -10.87
N LYS A 203 -7.10 12.82 -10.64
CA LYS A 203 -7.84 13.51 -11.70
C LYS A 203 -6.81 14.21 -12.58
N GLY A 204 -6.53 13.63 -13.74
CA GLY A 204 -6.00 14.37 -14.89
C GLY A 204 -7.10 15.22 -15.50
#